data_AF-A0A1M6Q2S4-F1
#
_entry.id   AF-A0A1M6Q2S4-F1
#
_cell.length_a   1.000
_cell.length_b   1.000
_cell.length_c   1.000
_cell.angle_alpha   90.00
_cell.angle_beta   90.00
_cell.angle_gamma   90.00
#
_symmetry.space_group_name_H-M   'P 1'
#
loop_
_entity.id
_entity.type
_entity.pdbx_description
1 polymer ?
#
loop_
_entity_poly.entity_id
_entity_poly.type
_entity_poly.pdbx_seq_one_letter_code
_entity_poly.pdbx_strand_id
1 'polypeptide(L)' 'MIENSRLVLVLERDVDDEGNSIKINRTFNRVKTDASNEGLKEVAEALASLQIYPLLDVMRIDQIKLV' A
#
# COMPACT_ATOMS: atom_id res chain seq x y z
N MET A 1 19.27 9.50 4.21
CA MET A 1 18.64 8.58 5.20
C MET A 1 17.15 8.60 4.96
N ILE A 2 16.46 7.46 5.07
CA ILE A 2 14.99 7.44 4.99
C ILE A 2 14.46 8.06 6.29
N GLU A 3 13.68 9.14 6.18
CA GLU A 3 13.10 9.84 7.33
C GLU A 3 11.80 9.17 7.78
N ASN A 4 11.00 8.71 6.83
CA ASN A 4 9.71 8.07 7.08
C ASN A 4 9.41 7.02 6.02
N SER A 5 8.71 5.97 6.42
CA SER A 5 8.18 4.95 5.53
C SER A 5 6.68 4.74 5.76
N ARG A 6 5.95 4.41 4.69
CA ARG A 6 4.53 4.10 4.71
C ARG A 6 4.22 2.96 3.74
N LEU A 7 3.28 2.12 4.14
CA LEU A 7 2.73 1.02 3.34
C LEU A 7 1.40 1.48 2.75
N VAL A 8 1.21 1.23 1.45
CA VAL A 8 -0.02 1.58 0.73
C VAL A 8 -0.55 0.32 0.07
N LEU A 9 -1.78 -0.05 0.43
CA LEU A 9 -2.55 -1.06 -0.30
C LEU A 9 -3.42 -0.33 -1.32
N VAL A 10 -3.32 -0.72 -2.59
CA VAL A 10 -4.16 -0.23 -3.66
C VAL A 10 -5.25 -1.27 -3.89
N LEU A 11 -6.50 -0.88 -3.66
CA LEU A 11 -7.67 -1.76 -3.77
C LEU A 11 -8.55 -1.33 -4.93
N GLU A 12 -9.22 -2.28 -5.58
CA GLU A 12 -10.25 -1.99 -6.59
C GLU A 12 -11.59 -1.76 -5.91
N ARG A 13 -12.11 -0.54 -5.99
CA ARG A 13 -13.44 -0.23 -5.45
C ARG A 13 -14.54 -0.65 -6.42
N ASP A 14 -14.34 -0.35 -7.69
CA ASP A 14 -15.31 -0.56 -8.76
C ASP A 14 -14.64 -0.45 -10.13
N VAL A 15 -15.43 -0.58 -11.20
CA VAL A 15 -15.02 -0.32 -12.59
C VAL A 15 -15.95 0.76 -13.17
N ASP A 16 -15.40 1.73 -13.88
CA ASP A 16 -16.20 2.79 -14.52
C ASP A 16 -16.85 2.32 -15.84
N ASP A 17 -17.67 3.20 -16.44
CA ASP A 17 -18.40 2.92 -17.69
C ASP A 17 -17.48 2.66 -18.90
N GLU A 18 -16.20 3.04 -18.81
CA GLU A 18 -15.18 2.84 -19.85
C GLU A 18 -14.34 1.58 -19.60
N GLY A 19 -14.62 0.84 -18.52
CA GLY A 19 -13.91 -0.39 -18.15
C GLY A 19 -12.63 -0.15 -17.34
N ASN A 20 -12.40 1.06 -16.84
CA ASN A 20 -11.23 1.35 -16.02
C ASN A 20 -11.50 1.07 -14.53
N SER A 21 -10.55 0.41 -13.86
CA SER A 21 -10.61 0.18 -12.43
C SER A 21 -10.58 1.50 -11.64
N ILE A 22 -11.62 1.75 -10.85
CA ILE A 22 -11.65 2.80 -9.85
C ILE A 22 -10.92 2.30 -8.60
N LYS A 23 -9.75 2.87 -8.33
CA LYS A 23 -8.86 2.44 -7.25
C LYS A 23 -9.04 3.29 -5.99
N ILE A 24 -8.85 2.69 -4.82
CA ILE A 24 -8.73 3.39 -3.54
C ILE A 24 -7.48 2.96 -2.80
N ASN A 25 -6.90 3.88 -2.03
CA ASN A 25 -5.69 3.62 -1.26
C ASN A 25 -6.01 3.46 0.23
N ARG A 26 -5.46 2.43 0.86
CA ARG A 26 -5.35 2.28 2.31
C ARG A 26 -3.90 2.50 2.72
N THR A 27 -3.64 3.56 3.47
CA THR A 27 -2.28 3.96 3.85
C THR A 27 -2.03 3.69 5.33
N PHE A 28 -0.94 2.97 5.62
CA PHE A 28 -0.44 2.71 6.95
C PHE A 28 0.87 3.49 7.15
N ASN A 29 0.84 4.45 8.06
CA ASN A 29 1.98 5.32 8.36
C ASN A 29 2.88 4.72 9.44
N ARG A 30 4.08 5.29 9.61
CA ARG A 30 5.07 4.88 10.62
C ARG A 30 5.52 3.43 10.45
N VAL A 31 5.69 3.01 9.20
CA VAL A 31 6.37 1.76 8.90
C VAL A 31 7.83 1.92 9.30
N LYS A 32 8.40 0.92 9.98
CA LYS A 32 9.81 0.95 10.35
C LYS A 32 10.66 0.93 9.08
N THR A 33 11.65 1.81 9.01
CA THR A 33 12.48 1.98 7.81
C THR A 33 13.38 0.77 7.51
N ASP A 34 13.60 -0.09 8.49
CA ASP A 34 14.34 -1.35 8.40
C ASP A 34 13.47 -2.58 8.13
N ALA A 35 12.15 -2.42 7.98
CA ALA A 35 11.26 -3.52 7.63
C ALA A 35 11.64 -4.11 6.26
N SER A 36 11.61 -5.43 6.11
CA SER A 36 11.84 -6.11 4.83
C SER A 36 10.64 -5.94 3.90
N ASN A 37 10.89 -5.94 2.59
CA ASN A 37 9.81 -5.81 1.61
C ASN A 37 8.92 -7.06 1.60
N GLU A 38 9.49 -8.23 1.80
CA GLU A 38 8.78 -9.51 1.91
C GLU A 38 7.83 -9.48 3.12
N GLY A 39 8.32 -9.05 4.29
CA GLY A 39 7.49 -8.95 5.49
C GLY A 39 6.37 -7.92 5.34
N LEU A 40 6.63 -6.80 4.66
CA LEU A 40 5.59 -5.81 4.35
C LEU A 40 4.54 -6.36 3.38
N LYS A 41 4.95 -7.19 2.41
CA LYS A 41 4.04 -7.85 1.48
C LYS A 41 3.14 -8.85 2.20
N GLU A 42 3.70 -9.71 3.05
CA GLU A 42 2.91 -10.68 3.85
C GLU A 42 1.88 -9.97 4.74
N VAL A 43 2.30 -8.89 5.41
CA VAL A 43 1.39 -8.07 6.23
C VAL A 43 0.32 -7.42 5.37
N ALA A 44 0.66 -6.92 4.18
CA ALA A 44 -0.31 -6.33 3.26
C ALA A 44 -1.36 -7.35 2.79
N GLU A 45 -0.96 -8.57 2.45
CA GLU A 45 -1.86 -9.66 2.06
C GLU A 45 -2.80 -10.05 3.21
N ALA A 46 -2.25 -10.18 4.43
CA ALA A 46 -3.05 -10.44 5.63
C ALA A 46 -4.07 -9.32 5.89
N LEU A 47 -3.64 -8.04 5.81
CA LEU A 47 -4.54 -6.89 5.98
C LEU A 47 -5.60 -6.80 4.89
N ALA A 48 -5.23 -7.12 3.65
CA ALA A 48 -6.14 -7.13 2.51
C ALA A 48 -7.24 -8.19 2.65
N SER A 49 -6.93 -9.36 3.23
CA SER A 49 -7.91 -10.41 3.50
C SER A 49 -9.07 -9.96 4.42
N LEU A 50 -8.86 -8.89 5.19
CA LEU A 50 -9.87 -8.30 6.09
C LEU A 50 -10.66 -7.16 5.43
N GLN A 51 -10.28 -6.77 4.20
CA GLN A 51 -10.95 -5.71 3.45
C GLN A 51 -12.09 -6.29 2.60
N ILE A 52 -13.04 -5.43 2.24
CA ILE A 52 -14.14 -5.77 1.33
C ILE A 52 -13.67 -5.74 -0.13
N TYR A 53 -12.72 -4.85 -0.45
CA TYR A 53 -12.26 -4.61 -1.82
C TYR A 53 -11.02 -5.44 -2.14
N PRO A 54 -10.91 -6.02 -3.35
CA PRO A 54 -9.77 -6.82 -3.74
C PRO A 54 -8.48 -5.99 -3.83
N LEU A 55 -7.38 -6.60 -3.43
CA LEU A 55 -6.04 -6.01 -3.49
C LEU A 55 -5.51 -6.08 -4.93
N LEU A 56 -5.14 -4.93 -5.48
CA LEU A 56 -4.51 -4.81 -6.79
C LEU A 56 -2.99 -4.68 -6.67
N ASP A 57 -2.51 -3.89 -5.71
CA ASP A 57 -1.08 -3.59 -5.59
C ASP A 57 -0.69 -3.26 -4.13
N VAL A 58 0.60 -3.46 -3.84
CA VAL A 58 1.22 -3.18 -2.54
C VAL A 58 2.45 -2.32 -2.77
N MET A 59 2.44 -1.11 -2.21
CA MET A 59 3.52 -0.15 -2.38
C MET A 59 4.13 0.22 -1.03
N ARG A 60 5.46 0.29 -1.00
CA ARG A 60 6.21 0.98 0.05
C ARG A 60 6.61 2.35 -0.48
N ILE A 61 6.38 3.41 0.30
CA ILE A 61 6.84 4.76 -0.02
C ILE A 61 7.79 5.22 1.07
N ASP A 62 9.05 5.36 0.70
CA ASP A 62 10.10 5.91 1.56
C ASP A 62 10.34 7.38 1.23
N GLN A 63 10.33 8.22 2.25
CA GLN A 63 10.61 9.65 2.13
C GLN A 63 12.06 9.92 2.48
N ILE A 64 12.78 10.58 1.57
CA ILE A 64 14.17 10.99 1.73
C ILE A 64 14.22 12.51 1.64
N LYS A 65 14.90 13.14 2.60
CA LYS A 65 15.19 14.58 2.58
C LYS A 65 16.49 14.86 1.83
N LEU A 66 16.50 15.88 0.97
CA LEU A 66 17.63 16.21 0.09
C LEU A 66 18.47 17.42 0.55
N VAL A 67 18.20 17.96 1.74
CA VAL A 67 18.86 19.19 2.25
C VAL A 67 20.03 18.89 3.16
#